data_AF-A0A1H4Z989-F1
#
_entry.id   AF-A0A1H4Z989-F1
#
_cell.length_a   1.000
_cell.length_b   1.000
_cell.length_c   1.000
_cell.angle_alpha   90.00
_cell.angle_beta   90.00
_cell.angle_gamma   90.00
#
_symmetry.space_group_name_H-M   'P 1'
#
loop_
_entity.id
_entity.type
_entity.pdbx_description
1 polymer ?
#
loop_
_entity_poly.entity_id
_entity_poly.type
_entity_poly.pdbx_seq_one_letter_code
_entity_poly.pdbx_strand_id
1 'polypeptide(L)'
;MAHEDGLLRELITLRRGWGLEADRLRSRLGPLVSGWCEIHRTTSDREARRVLRAAISAAIAEFPADDKLAVNVALGIAPGAQHALLSARIGVLADRLRISERTARRRVDRSFARLAAEIEAGTRPGNGVPDPDEGWFVKRLNVLVRLDTAEPEVTEERLVVATREGLDRISAQFTVPRTEDGGEGERDVAVDARHGVRITGGTREGLRHFRWLLDLPRPLSRGESHTYSLVHRIRDGLPIRPSYVFVPLVSCESFDVRVRFDPRRPPRVVWRLDRVPPSVLADPPQPGDALPLDGACEVAQEFAAPQLGYAYGLRWLPEPDFS
;
A
#
# COMPACT_ATOMS: atom_id res chain seq x y z
N MET A 1 -8.36 23.12 -14.49
CA MET A 1 -9.52 23.92 -14.00
C MET A 1 -10.75 23.08 -13.66
N ALA A 2 -11.10 22.01 -14.40
CA ALA A 2 -12.30 21.20 -14.07
C ALA A 2 -12.17 20.25 -12.83
N HIS A 3 -10.95 19.94 -12.38
CA HIS A 3 -10.72 19.09 -11.19
C HIS A 3 -10.85 19.85 -9.85
N GLU A 4 -10.56 21.16 -9.85
CA GLU A 4 -10.52 22.03 -8.66
C GLU A 4 -11.91 22.14 -7.98
N ASP A 5 -12.96 22.12 -8.79
CA ASP A 5 -14.35 22.09 -8.30
C ASP A 5 -14.79 20.69 -7.83
N GLY A 6 -14.15 19.62 -8.27
CA GLY A 6 -14.56 18.23 -7.99
C GLY A 6 -14.27 17.83 -6.55
N LEU A 7 -13.01 17.96 -6.13
CA LEU A 7 -12.58 17.56 -4.79
C LEU A 7 -13.23 18.43 -3.71
N LEU A 8 -13.28 19.75 -3.94
CA LEU A 8 -13.95 20.68 -3.04
C LEU A 8 -15.44 20.30 -2.85
N ARG A 9 -16.15 19.90 -3.91
CA ARG A 9 -17.54 19.42 -3.82
C ARG A 9 -17.67 18.16 -2.96
N GLU A 10 -16.76 17.20 -3.11
CA GLU A 10 -16.77 15.99 -2.29
C GLU A 10 -16.49 16.30 -0.80
N LEU A 11 -15.51 17.15 -0.51
CA LEU A 11 -15.22 17.60 0.86
C LEU A 11 -16.40 18.38 1.47
N ILE A 12 -17.06 19.26 0.70
CA ILE A 12 -18.27 19.96 1.12
C ILE A 12 -19.43 18.97 1.39
N THR A 13 -19.47 17.86 0.66
CA THR A 13 -20.46 16.80 0.88
C THR A 13 -20.22 16.08 2.19
N LEU A 14 -18.96 15.85 2.58
CA LEU A 14 -18.60 15.23 3.86
C LEU A 14 -19.08 16.02 5.07
N ARG A 15 -18.95 17.35 5.06
CA ARG A 15 -19.38 18.21 6.18
C ARG A 15 -20.91 18.33 6.34
N ARG A 16 -21.73 17.68 5.51
CA ARG A 16 -23.19 17.62 5.71
C ARG A 16 -23.58 16.57 6.76
N GLY A 17 -24.80 16.62 7.29
CA GLY A 17 -25.26 15.68 8.31
C GLY A 17 -24.27 15.61 9.48
N TRP A 18 -24.05 14.43 10.05
CA TRP A 18 -23.12 14.16 11.15
C TRP A 18 -21.62 14.35 10.84
N GLY A 19 -21.25 14.92 9.69
CA GLY A 19 -19.85 15.02 9.30
C GLY A 19 -19.27 13.62 9.08
N LEU A 20 -18.09 13.35 9.66
CA LEU A 20 -17.47 12.03 9.64
C LEU A 20 -18.15 11.01 10.56
N GLU A 21 -19.01 11.44 11.49
CA GLU A 21 -19.77 10.53 12.37
C GLU A 21 -21.04 9.96 11.72
N ALA A 22 -21.23 10.13 10.42
CA ALA A 22 -22.36 9.52 9.74
C ALA A 22 -22.26 7.98 9.72
N ASP A 23 -23.38 7.29 9.99
CA ASP A 23 -23.44 5.82 10.06
C ASP A 23 -22.94 5.15 8.78
N ARG A 24 -23.37 5.65 7.62
CA ARG A 24 -22.95 5.19 6.29
C ARG A 24 -21.97 6.16 5.66
N LEU A 25 -20.80 6.33 6.28
CA LEU A 25 -19.78 7.28 5.81
C LEU A 25 -19.29 6.95 4.41
N ARG A 26 -19.03 5.67 4.12
CA ARG A 26 -18.49 5.19 2.83
C ARG A 26 -19.40 5.55 1.66
N SER A 27 -20.72 5.50 1.82
CA SER A 27 -21.64 5.86 0.72
C SER A 27 -21.65 7.36 0.40
N ARG A 28 -20.96 8.18 1.21
CA ARG A 28 -20.83 9.63 1.03
C ARG A 28 -19.45 10.02 0.51
N LEU A 29 -18.53 9.07 0.40
CA LEU A 29 -17.21 9.31 -0.17
C LEU A 29 -17.33 9.27 -1.68
N GLY A 30 -16.89 10.36 -2.33
CA GLY A 30 -16.71 10.37 -3.76
C GLY A 30 -15.34 9.79 -4.14
N PRO A 31 -15.12 9.53 -5.44
CA PRO A 31 -13.90 8.90 -5.93
C PRO A 31 -12.62 9.70 -5.64
N LEU A 32 -12.68 11.04 -5.56
CA LEU A 32 -11.49 11.86 -5.34
C LEU A 32 -11.01 11.76 -3.89
N VAL A 33 -11.93 11.87 -2.92
CA VAL A 33 -11.60 11.69 -1.50
C VAL A 33 -11.21 10.24 -1.19
N SER A 34 -11.92 9.27 -1.78
CA SER A 34 -11.55 7.85 -1.63
C SER A 34 -10.16 7.55 -2.20
N GLY A 35 -9.81 8.13 -3.35
CA GLY A 35 -8.50 7.97 -3.96
C GLY A 35 -7.39 8.59 -3.13
N TRP A 36 -7.58 9.84 -2.67
CA TRP A 36 -6.61 10.54 -1.82
C TRP A 36 -6.31 9.80 -0.50
N CYS A 37 -7.30 9.14 0.08
CA CYS A 37 -7.16 8.39 1.33
C CYS A 37 -6.89 6.88 1.12
N GLU A 38 -6.78 6.41 -0.12
CA GLU A 38 -6.66 4.98 -0.46
C GLU A 38 -7.76 4.08 0.13
N ILE A 39 -8.97 4.63 0.28
CA ILE A 39 -10.11 3.92 0.89
C ILE A 39 -10.76 3.01 -0.15
N HIS A 40 -10.55 1.70 0.00
CA HIS A 40 -11.10 0.69 -0.90
C HIS A 40 -12.61 0.48 -0.72
N ARG A 41 -13.26 -0.10 -1.74
CA ARG A 41 -14.71 -0.40 -1.70
C ARG A 41 -15.09 -1.37 -0.59
N THR A 42 -14.17 -2.22 -0.14
CA THR A 42 -14.41 -3.21 0.91
C THR A 42 -14.13 -2.67 2.32
N THR A 43 -13.58 -1.45 2.44
CA THR A 43 -13.25 -0.84 3.73
C THR A 43 -14.50 -0.59 4.55
N SER A 44 -14.49 -1.01 5.81
CA SER A 44 -15.61 -0.75 6.74
C SER A 44 -15.76 0.75 7.03
N ASP A 45 -16.97 1.20 7.40
CA ASP A 45 -17.21 2.61 7.75
C ASP A 45 -16.34 3.07 8.94
N ARG A 46 -16.06 2.16 9.89
CA ARG A 46 -15.16 2.43 11.03
C ARG A 46 -13.74 2.71 10.55
N GLU A 47 -13.23 1.89 9.65
CA GLU A 47 -11.87 2.02 9.14
C GLU A 47 -11.73 3.23 8.21
N ALA A 48 -12.70 3.45 7.32
CA ALA A 48 -12.76 4.64 6.48
C ALA A 48 -12.73 5.93 7.32
N ARG A 49 -13.46 5.98 8.43
CA ARG A 49 -13.43 7.10 9.38
C ARG A 49 -12.06 7.30 10.01
N ARG A 50 -11.39 6.22 10.42
CA ARG A 50 -10.04 6.26 11.02
C ARG A 50 -9.04 6.85 10.02
N VAL A 51 -9.03 6.33 8.80
CA VAL A 51 -8.13 6.77 7.71
C VAL A 51 -8.39 8.24 7.35
N LEU A 52 -9.65 8.63 7.15
CA LEU A 52 -10.01 10.02 6.84
C LEU A 52 -9.56 11.00 7.92
N ARG A 53 -9.74 10.64 9.19
CA ARG A 53 -9.30 11.50 10.31
C ARG A 53 -7.78 11.71 10.29
N ALA A 54 -7.03 10.64 10.05
CA ALA A 54 -5.57 10.72 9.95
C ALA A 54 -5.13 11.58 8.76
N ALA A 55 -5.68 11.30 7.57
CA ALA A 55 -5.37 12.04 6.34
C ALA A 55 -5.70 13.53 6.44
N ILE A 56 -6.88 13.87 6.97
CA ILE A 56 -7.29 15.27 7.20
C ILE A 56 -6.36 15.96 8.20
N SER A 57 -6.00 15.27 9.29
CA SER A 57 -5.09 15.82 10.30
C SER A 57 -3.71 16.13 9.70
N ALA A 58 -3.21 15.27 8.81
CA ALA A 58 -1.95 15.48 8.12
C ALA A 58 -2.05 16.68 7.14
N ALA A 59 -3.10 16.73 6.33
CA ALA A 59 -3.29 17.78 5.32
C ALA A 59 -3.44 19.19 5.93
N ILE A 60 -3.99 19.31 7.14
CA ILE A 60 -4.13 20.60 7.83
C ILE A 60 -2.99 20.87 8.83
N ALA A 61 -1.92 20.07 8.85
CA ALA A 61 -0.85 20.19 9.84
C ALA A 61 -0.19 21.59 9.85
N GLU A 62 -0.08 22.24 8.70
CA GLU A 62 0.52 23.58 8.56
C GLU A 62 -0.52 24.72 8.49
N PHE A 63 -1.80 24.43 8.74
CA PHE A 63 -2.82 25.49 8.75
C PHE A 63 -2.68 26.38 9.98
N PRO A 64 -3.09 27.67 9.89
CA PRO A 64 -3.32 28.48 11.08
C PRO A 64 -4.29 27.78 12.05
N ALA A 65 -4.08 27.93 13.35
CA ALA A 65 -4.85 27.23 14.38
C ALA A 65 -6.38 27.36 14.21
N ASP A 66 -6.87 28.57 13.92
CA ASP A 66 -8.28 28.84 13.66
C ASP A 66 -8.83 28.09 12.44
N ASP A 67 -8.00 27.91 11.40
CA ASP A 67 -8.40 27.24 10.17
C ASP A 67 -8.38 25.71 10.37
N LYS A 68 -7.42 25.17 11.15
CA LYS A 68 -7.47 23.77 11.64
C LYS A 68 -8.75 23.51 12.44
N LEU A 69 -9.08 24.43 13.35
CA LEU A 69 -10.27 24.33 14.16
C LEU A 69 -11.54 24.37 13.30
N ALA A 70 -11.60 25.26 12.30
CA ALA A 70 -12.73 25.37 11.39
C ALA A 70 -13.00 24.07 10.62
N VAL A 71 -11.96 23.41 10.11
CA VAL A 71 -12.07 22.11 9.43
C VAL A 71 -12.59 21.04 10.40
N ASN A 72 -11.93 20.90 11.56
CA ASN A 72 -12.27 19.87 12.54
C ASN A 72 -13.68 20.05 13.11
N VAL A 73 -14.12 21.28 13.37
CA VAL A 73 -15.48 21.55 13.83
C VAL A 73 -16.49 21.23 12.73
N ALA A 74 -16.28 21.68 11.50
CA ALA A 74 -17.24 21.44 10.41
C ALA A 74 -17.43 19.94 10.10
N LEU A 75 -16.39 19.12 10.26
CA LEU A 75 -16.41 17.67 10.07
C LEU A 75 -16.89 16.88 11.30
N GLY A 76 -17.18 17.53 12.43
CA GLY A 76 -17.60 16.86 13.67
C GLY A 76 -16.47 16.11 14.39
N ILE A 77 -15.21 16.43 14.06
CA ILE A 77 -14.01 15.83 14.66
C ILE A 77 -13.70 16.47 16.01
N ALA A 78 -13.82 17.80 16.11
CA ALA A 78 -13.49 18.52 17.31
C ALA A 78 -14.39 18.09 18.49
N PRO A 79 -13.86 18.01 19.73
CA PRO A 79 -14.69 17.72 20.90
C PRO A 79 -15.86 18.68 20.99
N GLY A 80 -17.08 18.21 21.28
CA GLY A 80 -18.27 19.07 21.39
C GLY A 80 -18.80 19.61 20.07
N ALA A 81 -18.34 19.08 18.92
CA ALA A 81 -18.86 19.42 17.59
C ALA A 81 -19.69 18.27 16.97
N GLN A 82 -20.03 17.23 17.74
CA GLN A 82 -20.82 16.07 17.29
C GLN A 82 -22.32 16.42 17.20
N HIS A 83 -22.66 17.36 16.32
CA HIS A 83 -24.05 17.72 16.01
C HIS A 83 -24.44 17.17 14.63
N ALA A 84 -25.73 16.97 14.37
CA ALA A 84 -26.21 16.53 13.04
C ALA A 84 -26.23 17.66 12.00
N LEU A 85 -26.44 18.91 12.41
CA LEU A 85 -26.58 20.04 11.49
C LEU A 85 -25.27 20.83 11.39
N LEU A 86 -24.86 21.17 10.17
CA LEU A 86 -23.68 22.01 9.93
C LEU A 86 -23.85 23.40 10.55
N SER A 87 -25.07 23.96 10.57
CA SER A 87 -25.35 25.24 11.24
C SER A 87 -25.02 25.21 12.73
N ALA A 88 -25.40 24.14 13.43
CA ALA A 88 -25.08 23.97 14.85
C ALA A 88 -23.56 23.91 15.08
N ARG A 89 -22.82 23.19 14.23
CA ARG A 89 -21.34 23.16 14.29
C ARG A 89 -20.72 24.53 13.97
N ILE A 90 -21.30 25.30 13.06
CA ILE A 90 -20.88 26.68 12.80
C ILE A 90 -21.09 27.57 14.02
N GLY A 91 -22.19 27.40 14.76
CA GLY A 91 -22.42 28.06 16.06
C GLY A 91 -21.31 27.73 17.07
N VAL A 92 -20.96 26.45 17.22
CA VAL A 92 -19.83 26.03 18.08
C VAL A 92 -18.52 26.71 17.69
N LEU A 93 -18.24 26.86 16.39
CA LEU A 93 -17.04 27.58 15.93
C LEU A 93 -17.11 29.07 16.23
N ALA A 94 -18.28 29.69 16.01
CA ALA A 94 -18.52 31.10 16.26
C ALA A 94 -18.28 31.46 17.74
N ASP A 95 -18.80 30.64 18.65
CA ASP A 95 -18.64 30.81 20.10
C ASP A 95 -17.16 30.68 20.52
N ARG A 96 -16.47 29.65 20.02
CA ARG A 96 -15.05 29.41 20.35
C ARG A 96 -14.14 30.54 19.88
N LEU A 97 -14.39 31.08 18.71
CA LEU A 97 -13.59 32.14 18.12
C LEU A 97 -14.11 33.54 18.49
N ARG A 98 -15.24 33.65 19.19
CA ARG A 98 -15.93 34.90 19.52
C ARG A 98 -16.19 35.79 18.29
N ILE A 99 -16.69 35.18 17.22
CA ILE A 99 -17.02 35.84 15.96
C ILE A 99 -18.48 35.58 15.59
N SER A 100 -19.03 36.37 14.65
CA SER A 100 -20.38 36.08 14.14
C SER A 100 -20.44 34.74 13.40
N GLU A 101 -21.61 34.08 13.42
CA GLU A 101 -21.84 32.85 12.63
C GLU A 101 -21.57 33.05 11.13
N ARG A 102 -21.84 34.24 10.59
CA ARG A 102 -21.52 34.59 9.19
C ARG A 102 -20.02 34.54 8.94
N THR A 103 -19.21 35.08 9.85
CA THR A 103 -17.75 35.05 9.77
C THR A 103 -17.22 33.63 9.95
N ALA A 104 -17.78 32.86 10.90
CA ALA A 104 -17.43 31.46 11.10
C ALA A 104 -17.72 30.62 9.86
N ARG A 105 -18.89 30.80 9.22
CA ARG A 105 -19.24 30.14 7.96
C ARG A 105 -18.25 30.46 6.84
N ARG A 106 -17.96 31.75 6.62
CA ARG A 106 -16.96 32.18 5.62
C ARG A 106 -15.59 31.57 5.88
N ARG A 107 -15.18 31.46 7.15
CA ARG A 107 -13.93 30.80 7.53
C ARG A 107 -13.96 29.32 7.17
N VAL A 108 -15.02 28.59 7.53
CA VAL A 108 -15.17 27.17 7.15
C VAL A 108 -15.09 27.00 5.63
N ASP A 109 -15.81 27.81 4.86
CA ASP A 109 -15.78 27.73 3.39
C ASP A 109 -14.36 27.97 2.83
N ARG A 110 -13.67 29.00 3.34
CA ARG A 110 -12.28 29.29 2.97
C ARG A 110 -11.32 28.15 3.37
N SER A 111 -11.45 27.59 4.57
CA SER A 111 -10.60 26.51 5.04
C SER A 111 -10.81 25.22 4.24
N PHE A 112 -12.03 24.95 3.78
CA PHE A 112 -12.30 23.81 2.89
C PHE A 112 -11.77 24.03 1.48
N ALA A 113 -11.89 25.25 0.93
CA ALA A 113 -11.25 25.59 -0.34
C ALA A 113 -9.73 25.43 -0.26
N ARG A 114 -9.11 25.88 0.85
CA ARG A 114 -7.69 25.67 1.10
C ARG A 114 -7.33 24.20 1.26
N LEU A 115 -8.11 23.43 2.01
CA LEU A 115 -7.90 21.99 2.18
C LEU A 115 -7.95 21.25 0.83
N ALA A 116 -8.93 21.57 -0.01
CA ALA A 116 -9.00 21.02 -1.37
C ALA A 116 -7.75 21.39 -2.17
N ALA A 117 -7.33 22.66 -2.11
CA ALA A 117 -6.12 23.13 -2.79
C ALA A 117 -4.83 22.47 -2.28
N GLU A 118 -4.69 22.21 -0.97
CA GLU A 118 -3.53 21.49 -0.42
C GLU A 118 -3.50 20.03 -0.85
N ILE A 119 -4.64 19.34 -0.78
CA ILE A 119 -4.74 17.95 -1.25
C ILE A 119 -4.41 17.89 -2.74
N GLU A 120 -4.95 18.81 -3.53
CA GLU A 120 -4.60 18.94 -4.93
C GLU A 120 -3.15 19.34 -5.15
N ALA A 121 -2.56 20.21 -4.35
CA ALA A 121 -1.15 20.58 -4.48
C ALA A 121 -0.22 19.41 -4.12
N GLY A 122 -0.60 18.56 -3.17
CA GLY A 122 0.07 17.29 -2.87
C GLY A 122 -0.18 16.20 -3.92
N THR A 123 -1.27 16.29 -4.68
CA THR A 123 -1.62 15.36 -5.78
C THR A 123 -1.11 15.83 -7.15
N ARG A 124 -0.93 17.15 -7.33
CA ARG A 124 -0.27 17.76 -8.47
C ARG A 124 1.22 17.45 -8.32
N PRO A 125 1.91 16.99 -9.38
CA PRO A 125 3.35 16.83 -9.30
C PRO A 125 3.96 18.20 -9.00
N GLY A 126 4.36 18.42 -7.75
CA GLY A 126 5.24 19.53 -7.41
C GLY A 126 6.54 19.36 -8.18
N ASN A 127 7.34 20.42 -8.27
CA ASN A 127 8.73 20.33 -8.76
C ASN A 127 9.65 19.48 -7.83
N GLY A 128 9.08 18.64 -6.96
CA GLY A 128 9.76 17.57 -6.24
C GLY A 128 9.72 16.29 -7.06
N VAL A 129 10.75 15.44 -6.91
CA VAL A 129 10.79 14.13 -7.57
C VAL A 129 9.53 13.35 -7.18
N PRO A 130 8.68 12.94 -8.13
CA PRO A 130 7.48 12.18 -7.82
C PRO A 130 7.81 10.91 -7.03
N ASP A 131 6.95 10.54 -6.06
CA ASP A 131 7.18 9.34 -5.25
C ASP A 131 7.20 8.09 -6.16
N PRO A 132 8.30 7.33 -6.19
CA PRO A 132 8.41 6.12 -6.99
C PRO A 132 7.47 4.98 -6.52
N ASP A 133 6.88 5.08 -5.34
CA ASP A 133 5.94 4.10 -4.80
C ASP A 133 4.50 4.34 -5.29
N GLU A 134 4.23 5.49 -5.92
CA GLU A 134 2.89 5.92 -6.33
C GLU A 134 2.73 6.16 -7.84
N GLY A 135 1.47 6.22 -8.29
CA GLY A 135 1.14 6.56 -9.67
C GLY A 135 1.17 5.38 -10.65
N TRP A 136 1.13 4.15 -10.12
CA TRP A 136 1.04 2.92 -10.91
C TRP A 136 0.38 1.79 -10.12
N PHE A 137 -0.01 0.73 -10.81
CA PHE A 137 -0.43 -0.53 -10.19
C PHE A 137 0.15 -1.73 -10.94
N VAL A 138 0.10 -2.90 -10.30
CA VAL A 138 0.51 -4.16 -10.90
C VAL A 138 -0.69 -4.81 -11.57
N LYS A 139 -0.66 -4.96 -12.88
CA LYS A 139 -1.66 -5.74 -13.60
C LYS A 139 -1.41 -7.24 -13.46
N ARG A 140 -0.15 -7.67 -13.49
CA ARG A 140 0.22 -9.07 -13.29
C ARG A 140 1.58 -9.16 -12.64
N LEU A 141 1.71 -10.04 -11.65
CA LEU A 141 2.97 -10.44 -11.05
C LEU A 141 3.17 -11.95 -11.26
N ASN A 142 4.21 -12.32 -11.99
CA ASN A 142 4.67 -13.70 -12.11
C ASN A 142 5.93 -13.89 -11.27
N VAL A 143 5.97 -14.91 -10.42
CA VAL A 143 7.11 -15.22 -9.57
C VAL A 143 7.56 -16.66 -9.77
N LEU A 144 8.87 -16.82 -9.94
CA LEU A 144 9.56 -18.10 -9.82
C LEU A 144 10.55 -18.05 -8.66
N VAL A 145 10.34 -18.89 -7.66
CA VAL A 145 11.27 -19.13 -6.55
C VAL A 145 12.01 -20.43 -6.81
N ARG A 146 13.34 -20.35 -6.82
CA ARG A 146 14.24 -21.49 -6.99
C ARG A 146 14.99 -21.76 -5.70
N LEU A 147 14.67 -22.89 -5.09
CA LEU A 147 15.36 -23.41 -3.92
C LEU A 147 16.28 -24.59 -4.28
N ASP A 148 16.34 -24.94 -5.57
CA ASP A 148 17.16 -26.00 -6.16
C ASP A 148 18.58 -25.52 -6.55
N THR A 149 18.96 -24.30 -6.16
CA THR A 149 20.22 -23.65 -6.49
C THR A 149 21.07 -23.40 -5.24
N ALA A 150 22.39 -23.27 -5.41
CA ALA A 150 23.30 -22.98 -4.30
C ALA A 150 22.99 -21.64 -3.60
N GLU A 151 22.65 -20.62 -4.38
CA GLU A 151 22.09 -19.35 -3.92
C GLU A 151 20.60 -19.36 -4.29
N PRO A 152 19.66 -19.35 -3.33
CA PRO A 152 18.24 -19.25 -3.65
C PRO A 152 17.94 -18.03 -4.52
N GLU A 153 17.17 -18.23 -5.57
CA GLU A 153 16.86 -17.20 -6.58
C GLU A 153 15.35 -16.92 -6.61
N VAL A 154 14.97 -15.66 -6.60
CA VAL A 154 13.59 -15.21 -6.86
C VAL A 154 13.60 -14.37 -8.12
N THR A 155 12.91 -14.85 -9.16
CA THR A 155 12.63 -14.07 -10.37
C THR A 155 11.22 -13.50 -10.27
N GLU A 156 11.10 -12.19 -10.38
CA GLU A 156 9.82 -11.48 -10.43
C GLU A 156 9.67 -10.83 -11.80
N GLU A 157 8.55 -11.05 -12.47
CA GLU A 157 8.16 -10.32 -13.68
C GLU A 157 6.85 -9.59 -13.39
N ARG A 158 6.85 -8.28 -13.59
CA ARG A 158 5.69 -7.41 -13.35
C ARG A 158 5.26 -6.75 -14.65
N LEU A 159 3.97 -6.85 -14.96
CA LEU A 159 3.29 -5.96 -15.87
C LEU A 159 2.67 -4.83 -15.02
N VAL A 160 3.22 -3.62 -15.14
CA VAL A 160 2.71 -2.44 -14.45
C VAL A 160 1.89 -1.56 -15.38
N VAL A 161 0.98 -0.77 -14.83
CA VAL A 161 0.19 0.21 -15.57
C VAL A 161 0.28 1.56 -14.86
N ALA A 162 0.61 2.61 -15.62
CA ALA A 162 0.69 3.96 -15.08
C ALA A 162 -0.72 4.52 -14.79
N THR A 163 -0.91 5.15 -13.64
CA THR A 163 -2.17 5.85 -13.27
C THR A 163 -2.06 7.36 -13.39
N ARG A 164 -0.86 7.88 -13.67
CA ARG A 164 -0.56 9.29 -13.95
C ARG A 164 0.23 9.44 -15.25
N GLU A 165 0.23 10.65 -15.79
CA GLU A 165 1.06 11.00 -16.94
C GLU A 165 2.54 11.12 -16.54
N GLY A 166 3.42 10.74 -17.48
CA GLY A 166 4.86 10.94 -17.34
C GLY A 166 5.51 10.09 -16.25
N LEU A 167 4.98 8.89 -15.97
CA LEU A 167 5.61 7.98 -15.02
C LEU A 167 6.91 7.43 -15.61
N ASP A 168 8.05 7.82 -15.06
CA ASP A 168 9.37 7.46 -15.56
C ASP A 168 10.23 6.70 -14.54
N ARG A 169 9.79 6.64 -13.27
CA ARG A 169 10.44 5.92 -12.18
C ARG A 169 9.42 5.24 -11.28
N ILE A 170 9.76 4.02 -10.88
CA ILE A 170 9.01 3.21 -9.90
C ILE A 170 9.97 2.61 -8.86
N SER A 171 9.45 2.00 -7.80
CA SER A 171 10.25 1.21 -6.88
C SER A 171 9.86 -0.28 -6.85
N ALA A 172 10.81 -1.12 -6.43
CA ALA A 172 10.55 -2.49 -6.04
C ALA A 172 11.12 -2.74 -4.64
N GLN A 173 10.39 -3.52 -3.85
CA GLN A 173 10.77 -3.87 -2.49
C GLN A 173 10.88 -5.39 -2.34
N PHE A 174 11.89 -5.84 -1.62
CA PHE A 174 12.09 -7.25 -1.29
C PHE A 174 12.54 -7.39 0.16
N THR A 175 12.02 -8.41 0.84
CA THR A 175 12.31 -8.66 2.25
C THR A 175 12.75 -10.10 2.41
N VAL A 176 13.83 -10.32 3.16
CA VAL A 176 14.23 -11.67 3.56
C VAL A 176 14.18 -11.79 5.09
N PRO A 177 13.08 -12.32 5.65
CA PRO A 177 12.93 -12.48 7.10
C PRO A 177 14.01 -13.38 7.70
N ARG A 178 14.37 -13.14 8.97
CA ARG A 178 15.20 -14.07 9.76
C ARG A 178 14.41 -15.31 10.15
N THR A 179 15.10 -16.44 10.31
CA THR A 179 14.61 -17.58 11.10
C THR A 179 14.79 -17.29 12.60
N GLU A 180 14.02 -17.96 13.46
CA GLU A 180 14.04 -17.75 14.91
C GLU A 180 15.39 -18.14 15.56
N ASP A 181 16.19 -18.97 14.88
CA ASP A 181 17.46 -19.54 15.38
C ASP A 181 18.70 -18.60 15.30
N GLY A 182 18.49 -17.28 15.19
CA GLY A 182 19.45 -16.33 15.76
C GLY A 182 20.82 -16.14 15.10
N GLY A 183 20.93 -16.21 13.77
CA GLY A 183 22.12 -15.67 13.10
C GLY A 183 22.12 -14.12 13.09
N GLU A 184 23.04 -13.46 13.78
CA GLU A 184 23.22 -11.99 13.75
C GLU A 184 23.77 -11.43 12.41
N GLY A 185 23.72 -12.21 11.33
CA GLY A 185 24.21 -11.79 10.02
C GLY A 185 23.34 -10.72 9.35
N GLU A 186 24.01 -9.81 8.63
CA GLU A 186 23.36 -8.98 7.63
C GLU A 186 22.94 -9.86 6.44
N ARG A 187 21.76 -9.60 5.86
CA ARG A 187 21.34 -10.31 4.64
C ARG A 187 22.15 -9.79 3.45
N ASP A 188 22.70 -10.70 2.65
CA ASP A 188 23.31 -10.37 1.35
C ASP A 188 22.35 -10.77 0.23
N VAL A 189 21.73 -9.75 -0.37
CA VAL A 189 20.79 -9.90 -1.48
C VAL A 189 21.29 -9.11 -2.67
N ALA A 190 21.72 -9.83 -3.70
CA ALA A 190 22.03 -9.23 -4.99
C ALA A 190 20.75 -9.10 -5.81
N VAL A 191 20.60 -7.97 -6.50
CA VAL A 191 19.53 -7.75 -7.46
C VAL A 191 20.10 -7.49 -8.84
N ASP A 192 19.43 -8.00 -9.87
CA ASP A 192 19.74 -7.72 -11.26
C ASP A 192 18.45 -7.43 -12.04
N ALA A 193 18.51 -6.46 -12.94
CA ALA A 193 17.41 -6.16 -13.85
C ALA A 193 17.58 -6.98 -15.14
N ARG A 194 16.76 -8.03 -15.30
CA ARG A 194 16.86 -8.88 -16.50
C ARG A 194 16.39 -8.16 -17.76
N HIS A 195 15.34 -7.35 -17.65
CA HIS A 195 14.86 -6.51 -18.75
C HIS A 195 13.89 -5.45 -18.23
N GLY A 196 13.60 -4.46 -19.08
CA GLY A 196 12.51 -3.51 -18.90
C GLY A 196 12.80 -2.36 -17.94
N VAL A 197 13.83 -2.42 -17.09
CA VAL A 197 14.16 -1.32 -16.17
C VAL A 197 15.67 -1.17 -16.03
N ARG A 198 16.09 0.01 -15.58
CA ARG A 198 17.44 0.23 -15.08
C ARG A 198 17.38 0.50 -13.57
N ILE A 199 18.15 -0.23 -12.79
CA ILE A 199 18.28 0.02 -11.35
C ILE A 199 19.17 1.25 -11.17
N THR A 200 18.66 2.29 -10.51
CA THR A 200 19.34 3.59 -10.38
C THR A 200 19.69 3.96 -8.95
N GLY A 201 19.10 3.27 -7.98
CA GLY A 201 19.40 3.40 -6.58
C GLY A 201 18.94 2.17 -5.83
N GLY A 202 19.56 1.94 -4.68
CA GLY A 202 19.16 0.90 -3.74
C GLY A 202 19.39 1.42 -2.33
N THR A 203 18.36 1.33 -1.50
CA THR A 203 18.45 1.60 -0.07
C THR A 203 18.12 0.34 0.70
N ARG A 204 18.96 0.03 1.68
CA ARG A 204 18.65 -0.98 2.69
C ARG A 204 17.90 -0.27 3.81
N GLU A 205 16.62 -0.57 3.96
CA GLU A 205 15.76 -0.02 5.01
C GLU A 205 15.81 -0.94 6.24
N GLY A 206 16.82 -0.73 7.08
CA GLY A 206 17.11 -1.60 8.22
C GLY A 206 18.03 -2.78 7.86
N LEU A 207 17.77 -3.97 8.45
CA LEU A 207 18.65 -5.15 8.31
C LEU A 207 18.16 -6.19 7.28
N ARG A 208 16.92 -6.07 6.78
CA ARG A 208 16.23 -7.15 6.04
C ARG A 208 15.34 -6.69 4.89
N HIS A 209 15.11 -5.38 4.76
CA HIS A 209 14.24 -4.79 3.74
C HIS A 209 15.12 -4.04 2.74
N PHE A 210 14.89 -4.32 1.46
CA PHE A 210 15.61 -3.74 0.35
C PHE A 210 14.61 -3.00 -0.52
N ARG A 211 14.94 -1.76 -0.88
CA ARG A 211 14.18 -0.94 -1.82
C ARG A 211 15.09 -0.54 -2.96
N TRP A 212 14.66 -0.76 -4.20
CA TRP A 212 15.38 -0.33 -5.39
C TRP A 212 14.55 0.65 -6.19
N LEU A 213 15.22 1.71 -6.67
CA LEU A 213 14.65 2.66 -7.61
C LEU A 213 14.90 2.15 -9.03
N LEU A 214 13.84 2.13 -9.82
CA LEU A 214 13.82 1.58 -11.17
C LEU A 214 13.43 2.71 -12.13
N ASP A 215 14.35 3.08 -13.01
CA ASP A 215 14.04 3.97 -14.12
C ASP A 215 13.42 3.14 -15.26
N LEU A 216 12.27 3.61 -15.74
CA LEU A 216 11.60 3.07 -16.92
C LEU A 216 12.36 3.53 -18.17
N PRO A 217 12.31 2.77 -19.28
CA PRO A 217 13.06 3.11 -20.50
C PRO A 217 12.55 4.40 -21.16
N ARG A 218 11.32 4.80 -20.84
CA ARG A 218 10.68 6.04 -21.24
C ARG A 218 9.57 6.38 -20.25
N PRO A 219 9.17 7.66 -20.13
CA PRO A 219 7.98 8.04 -19.40
C PRO A 219 6.74 7.36 -20.01
N LEU A 220 5.89 6.81 -19.15
CA LEU A 220 4.62 6.20 -19.53
C LEU A 220 3.48 7.21 -19.41
N SER A 221 2.57 7.17 -20.39
CA SER A 221 1.30 7.91 -20.30
C SER A 221 0.31 7.18 -19.41
N ARG A 222 -0.72 7.88 -18.93
CA ARG A 222 -1.76 7.26 -18.09
C ARG A 222 -2.46 6.12 -18.83
N GLY A 223 -2.56 4.97 -18.18
CA GLY A 223 -3.15 3.73 -18.73
C GLY A 223 -2.18 2.90 -19.57
N GLU A 224 -0.98 3.42 -19.86
CA GLU A 224 0.03 2.67 -20.57
C GLU A 224 0.66 1.60 -19.66
N SER A 225 0.94 0.42 -20.24
CA SER A 225 1.52 -0.70 -19.51
C SER A 225 2.97 -0.93 -19.90
N HIS A 226 3.75 -1.44 -18.95
CA HIS A 226 5.15 -1.77 -19.15
C HIS A 226 5.53 -3.05 -18.39
N THR A 227 6.32 -3.91 -19.02
CA THR A 227 6.80 -5.16 -18.42
C THR A 227 8.25 -5.04 -18.03
N TYR A 228 8.58 -5.50 -16.83
CA TYR A 228 9.97 -5.64 -16.39
C TYR A 228 10.18 -6.89 -15.56
N SER A 229 11.44 -7.31 -15.46
CA SER A 229 11.82 -8.45 -14.62
C SER A 229 13.06 -8.16 -13.78
N LEU A 230 12.98 -8.56 -12.51
CA LEU A 230 14.07 -8.53 -11.55
C LEU A 230 14.43 -9.95 -11.12
N VAL A 231 15.71 -10.14 -10.80
CA VAL A 231 16.21 -11.36 -10.16
C VAL A 231 16.91 -11.01 -8.88
N HIS A 232 16.42 -11.59 -7.79
CA HIS A 232 17.02 -11.50 -6.46
C HIS A 232 17.77 -12.80 -6.16
N ARG A 233 19.03 -12.70 -5.75
CA ARG A 233 19.85 -13.84 -5.30
C ARG A 233 20.26 -13.63 -3.86
N ILE A 234 19.98 -14.63 -3.02
CA ILE A 234 20.33 -14.62 -1.61
C ILE A 234 21.66 -15.35 -1.46
N ARG A 235 22.72 -14.61 -1.09
CA ARG A 235 24.12 -15.06 -1.17
C ARG A 235 24.77 -15.35 0.18
N ASP A 236 24.09 -14.99 1.25
CA ASP A 236 24.61 -15.09 2.61
C ASP A 236 24.69 -16.54 3.14
N GLY A 237 24.07 -17.50 2.44
CA GLY A 237 23.99 -18.90 2.88
C GLY A 237 23.18 -19.09 4.17
N LEU A 238 22.56 -18.03 4.69
CA LEU A 238 21.78 -18.08 5.92
C LEU A 238 20.43 -18.73 5.65
N PRO A 239 19.87 -19.47 6.63
CA PRO A 239 18.55 -20.04 6.50
C PRO A 239 17.51 -18.99 6.10
N ILE A 240 16.69 -19.35 5.12
CA ILE A 240 15.51 -18.58 4.75
C ILE A 240 14.30 -19.16 5.47
N ARG A 241 13.37 -18.27 5.85
CA ARG A 241 12.06 -18.73 6.33
C ARG A 241 11.44 -19.65 5.27
N PRO A 242 10.83 -20.79 5.64
CA PRO A 242 10.25 -21.73 4.69
C PRO A 242 8.91 -21.23 4.14
N SER A 243 8.93 -20.06 3.53
CA SER A 243 7.78 -19.39 2.93
C SER A 243 8.24 -18.40 1.87
N TYR A 244 7.48 -18.29 0.78
CA TYR A 244 7.50 -17.12 -0.09
C TYR A 244 6.16 -16.42 -0.01
N VAL A 245 6.20 -15.11 0.24
CA VAL A 245 5.00 -14.30 0.47
C VAL A 245 5.08 -12.99 -0.31
N PHE A 246 4.00 -12.67 -1.01
CA PHE A 246 3.70 -11.37 -1.57
C PHE A 246 2.68 -10.64 -0.69
N VAL A 247 3.05 -9.44 -0.22
CA VAL A 247 2.14 -8.48 0.42
C VAL A 247 2.04 -7.27 -0.52
N PRO A 248 0.90 -7.04 -1.18
CA PRO A 248 0.78 -5.95 -2.13
C PRO A 248 0.90 -4.60 -1.41
N LEU A 249 1.77 -3.73 -1.92
CA LEU A 249 1.92 -2.33 -1.49
C LEU A 249 1.19 -1.36 -2.41
N VAL A 250 0.99 -1.77 -3.67
CA VAL A 250 0.10 -1.15 -4.65
C VAL A 250 -0.94 -2.18 -5.08
N SER A 251 -2.03 -1.76 -5.72
CA SER A 251 -3.03 -2.70 -6.21
C SER A 251 -2.44 -3.71 -7.20
N CYS A 252 -2.91 -4.96 -7.11
CA CYS A 252 -2.48 -6.06 -7.95
C CYS A 252 -3.71 -6.78 -8.52
N GLU A 253 -3.82 -6.94 -9.84
CA GLU A 253 -4.96 -7.67 -10.43
C GLU A 253 -4.76 -9.19 -10.43
N SER A 254 -3.53 -9.68 -10.69
CA SER A 254 -3.21 -11.10 -10.60
C SER A 254 -1.79 -11.37 -10.08
N PHE A 255 -1.65 -12.42 -9.28
CA PHE A 255 -0.39 -12.90 -8.75
C PHE A 255 -0.26 -14.41 -8.96
N ASP A 256 0.76 -14.81 -9.68
CA ASP A 256 1.13 -16.19 -9.96
C ASP A 256 2.47 -16.48 -9.29
N VAL A 257 2.52 -17.55 -8.49
CA VAL A 257 3.76 -18.00 -7.84
C VAL A 257 4.03 -19.45 -8.18
N ARG A 258 5.29 -19.73 -8.48
CA ARG A 258 5.84 -21.07 -8.60
C ARG A 258 7.06 -21.20 -7.69
N VAL A 259 7.10 -22.27 -6.92
CA VAL A 259 8.26 -22.64 -6.10
C VAL A 259 8.79 -23.97 -6.61
N ARG A 260 10.08 -24.00 -6.95
CA ARG A 260 10.83 -25.20 -7.30
C ARG A 260 11.72 -25.60 -6.12
N PHE A 261 11.54 -26.81 -5.63
CA PHE A 261 12.34 -27.38 -4.55
C PHE A 261 13.50 -28.22 -5.10
N ASP A 262 14.54 -28.43 -4.28
CA ASP A 262 15.61 -29.38 -4.59
C ASP A 262 15.03 -30.81 -4.58
N PRO A 263 15.09 -31.56 -5.69
CA PRO A 263 14.57 -32.93 -5.75
C PRO A 263 15.22 -33.90 -4.76
N ARG A 264 16.42 -33.57 -4.25
CA ARG A 264 17.10 -34.37 -3.23
C ARG A 264 16.66 -34.06 -1.81
N ARG A 265 15.95 -32.94 -1.60
CA ARG A 265 15.49 -32.45 -0.29
C ARG A 265 14.08 -31.86 -0.43
N PRO A 266 13.08 -32.67 -0.81
CA PRO A 266 11.73 -32.16 -0.95
C PRO A 266 11.16 -31.72 0.42
N PRO A 267 10.28 -30.72 0.44
CA PRO A 267 9.56 -30.36 1.66
C PRO A 267 8.61 -31.50 2.08
N ARG A 268 8.40 -31.64 3.39
CA ARG A 268 7.43 -32.60 3.95
C ARG A 268 6.00 -32.26 3.56
N VAL A 269 5.67 -30.96 3.56
CA VAL A 269 4.36 -30.45 3.18
C VAL A 269 4.50 -29.02 2.71
N VAL A 270 3.74 -28.66 1.66
CA VAL A 270 3.58 -27.29 1.18
C VAL A 270 2.10 -26.94 1.23
N TRP A 271 1.75 -25.72 1.61
CA TRP A 271 0.37 -25.25 1.62
C TRP A 271 0.26 -23.81 1.17
N ARG A 272 -0.95 -23.45 0.74
CA ARG A 272 -1.30 -22.12 0.25
C ARG A 272 -1.47 -21.15 1.43
N LEU A 273 -0.94 -19.94 1.28
CA LEU A 273 -1.27 -18.77 2.10
C LEU A 273 -2.19 -17.87 1.29
N ASP A 274 -3.45 -17.74 1.69
CA ASP A 274 -4.43 -16.89 1.02
C ASP A 274 -5.06 -15.93 2.02
N ARG A 275 -4.88 -14.63 1.80
CA ARG A 275 -5.40 -13.55 2.64
C ARG A 275 -4.99 -13.68 4.12
N VAL A 276 -3.73 -14.04 4.37
CA VAL A 276 -3.20 -14.22 5.72
C VAL A 276 -2.74 -12.86 6.29
N PRO A 277 -3.15 -12.45 7.50
CA PRO A 277 -2.62 -11.23 8.11
C PRO A 277 -1.10 -11.34 8.34
N PRO A 278 -0.28 -10.30 8.07
CA PRO A 278 1.17 -10.35 8.28
C PRO A 278 1.59 -10.73 9.70
N SER A 279 0.81 -10.38 10.72
CA SER A 279 1.07 -10.77 12.12
C SER A 279 1.04 -12.29 12.32
N VAL A 280 0.13 -12.99 11.64
CA VAL A 280 -0.02 -14.46 11.71
C VAL A 280 1.14 -15.16 11.01
N LEU A 281 1.82 -14.49 10.07
CA LEU A 281 3.03 -15.06 9.48
C LEU A 281 4.10 -15.29 10.53
N ALA A 282 4.20 -14.45 11.56
CA ALA A 282 5.20 -14.59 12.63
C ALA A 282 5.01 -15.87 13.44
N ASP A 283 3.78 -16.35 13.60
CA ASP A 283 3.46 -17.51 14.43
C ASP A 283 4.10 -18.82 13.91
N PRO A 284 4.27 -19.81 14.82
CA PRO A 284 4.71 -21.15 14.44
C PRO A 284 3.85 -21.73 13.30
N PRO A 285 4.48 -22.37 12.29
CA PRO A 285 3.76 -22.87 11.13
C PRO A 285 2.76 -23.97 11.53
N GLN A 286 1.48 -23.73 11.25
CA GLN A 286 0.45 -24.77 11.25
C GLN A 286 0.16 -25.13 9.78
N PRO A 287 0.47 -26.37 9.35
CA PRO A 287 0.17 -26.80 7.99
C PRO A 287 -1.31 -26.70 7.67
N GLY A 288 -1.63 -26.10 6.52
CA GLY A 288 -2.96 -26.17 5.93
C GLY A 288 -3.11 -27.38 5.02
N ASP A 289 -4.05 -27.29 4.07
CA ASP A 289 -4.24 -28.32 3.05
C ASP A 289 -2.98 -28.49 2.20
N ALA A 290 -2.51 -29.74 2.11
CA ALA A 290 -1.29 -30.09 1.42
C ALA A 290 -1.44 -29.92 -0.10
N LEU A 291 -0.49 -29.21 -0.70
CA LEU A 291 -0.35 -29.07 -2.15
C LEU A 291 0.64 -30.13 -2.67
N PRO A 292 0.29 -30.88 -3.73
CA PRO A 292 1.20 -31.84 -4.33
C PRO A 292 2.32 -31.13 -5.10
N LEU A 293 3.52 -31.72 -5.08
CA LEU A 293 4.59 -31.36 -6.00
C LEU A 293 4.40 -32.12 -7.33
N ASP A 294 4.73 -31.47 -8.44
CA ASP A 294 4.75 -32.12 -9.76
C ASP A 294 6.07 -32.90 -10.01
N GLY A 295 6.20 -33.47 -11.21
CA GLY A 295 7.38 -34.24 -11.62
C GLY A 295 8.68 -33.43 -11.73
N ALA A 296 8.61 -32.10 -11.67
CA ALA A 296 9.76 -31.21 -11.62
C ALA A 296 10.06 -30.73 -10.18
N CYS A 297 9.39 -31.30 -9.17
CA CYS A 297 9.41 -30.84 -7.78
C CYS A 297 8.94 -29.39 -7.64
N GLU A 298 7.97 -28.99 -8.46
CA GLU A 298 7.38 -27.66 -8.43
C GLU A 298 5.96 -27.69 -7.84
N VAL A 299 5.56 -26.54 -7.31
CA VAL A 299 4.18 -26.23 -6.97
C VAL A 299 3.87 -24.83 -7.49
N ALA A 300 2.70 -24.67 -8.11
CA ALA A 300 2.23 -23.40 -8.64
C ALA A 300 0.88 -23.04 -8.05
N GLN A 301 0.66 -21.76 -7.79
CA GLN A 301 -0.59 -21.21 -7.28
C GLN A 301 -0.88 -19.85 -7.91
N GLU A 302 -2.16 -19.59 -8.16
CA GLU A 302 -2.67 -18.32 -8.67
C GLU A 302 -3.53 -17.63 -7.61
N PHE A 303 -3.43 -16.30 -7.54
CA PHE A 303 -4.20 -15.44 -6.66
C PHE A 303 -4.84 -14.32 -7.48
N ALA A 304 -6.16 -14.32 -7.55
CA ALA A 304 -6.93 -13.26 -8.21
C ALA A 304 -7.15 -12.07 -7.26
N ALA A 305 -6.86 -10.86 -7.74
CA ALA A 305 -7.00 -9.59 -7.04
C ALA A 305 -6.52 -9.60 -5.57
N PRO A 306 -5.22 -9.87 -5.30
CA PRO A 306 -4.64 -9.78 -3.96
C PRO A 306 -4.96 -8.44 -3.27
N GLN A 307 -5.41 -8.50 -2.03
CA GLN A 307 -5.81 -7.33 -1.25
C GLN A 307 -4.63 -6.73 -0.50
N LEU A 308 -4.57 -5.39 -0.47
CA LEU A 308 -3.63 -4.65 0.38
C LEU A 308 -3.76 -5.10 1.84
N GLY A 309 -2.62 -5.15 2.53
CA GLY A 309 -2.57 -5.51 3.95
C GLY A 309 -2.66 -7.01 4.26
N TYR A 310 -2.78 -7.87 3.25
CA TYR A 310 -2.77 -9.32 3.40
C TYR A 310 -1.62 -9.98 2.63
N ALA A 311 -1.21 -11.13 3.14
CA ALA A 311 -0.18 -11.98 2.59
C ALA A 311 -0.76 -13.09 1.72
N TYR A 312 -0.10 -13.33 0.59
CA TYR A 312 -0.42 -14.36 -0.39
C TYR A 312 0.85 -15.12 -0.77
N GLY A 313 0.76 -16.42 -1.00
CA GLY A 313 1.91 -17.21 -1.46
C GLY A 313 1.89 -18.64 -0.93
N LEU A 314 3.07 -19.14 -0.59
CA LEU A 314 3.29 -20.53 -0.21
C LEU A 314 4.15 -20.62 1.05
N ARG A 315 3.82 -21.57 1.92
CA ARG A 315 4.61 -21.94 3.09
C ARG A 315 4.81 -23.44 3.10
N TRP A 316 5.93 -23.89 3.65
CA TRP A 316 6.28 -25.29 3.70
C TRP A 316 6.94 -25.67 5.02
N LEU A 317 7.00 -26.97 5.28
CA LEU A 317 7.86 -27.54 6.29
C LEU A 317 9.00 -28.30 5.60
N PRO A 318 10.26 -27.99 5.90
CA PRO A 318 11.38 -28.80 5.43
C PRO A 318 11.31 -30.21 6.03
N GLU A 319 11.97 -31.18 5.41
CA GLU A 319 12.29 -32.41 6.12
C GLU A 319 13.18 -32.10 7.33
N PRO A 320 13.02 -32.81 8.46
CA PRO A 320 13.99 -32.73 9.54
C PRO A 320 15.35 -33.22 9.03
N ASP A 321 16.41 -32.44 9.26
CA ASP A 321 17.77 -32.93 9.06
C ASP A 321 17.99 -34.11 10.00
N PHE A 322 18.05 -35.33 9.47
CA PHE A 322 18.57 -36.47 10.21
C PHE A 322 20.09 -36.32 10.27
N SER A 323 20.59 -35.74 11.36
CA SER A 323 22.03 -35.72 11.68
C SER A 323 22.55 -37.11 12.00
#